data_AF-A0A846F4T0-F1
#
_entry.id   AF-A0A846F4T0-F1
#
_cell.length_a   1.000
_cell.length_b   1.000
_cell.length_c   1.000
_cell.angle_alpha   90.00
_cell.angle_beta   90.00
_cell.angle_gamma   90.00
#
_symmetry.space_group_name_H-M   'P 1'
#
loop_
_entity.id
_entity.type
_entity.pdbx_description
1 polymer ?
#
loop_
_entity_poly.entity_id
_entity_poly.type
_entity_poly.pdbx_seq_one_letter_code
_entity_poly.pdbx_strand_id
1 'polypeptide(L)'
;MNAYKKSLIIDNPQQLVLSDLPFAAGQKVEIIILAEDHNEVDSQLEELRQKIDRATEQILAGNVKDGELVFEQLQTSAGWQK
;
A
#
# COMPACT_ATOMS: atom_id res chain seq x y z
N MET A 1 -22.16 -24.47 -10.15
CA MET A 1 -21.13 -24.48 -9.11
C MET A 1 -21.44 -23.33 -8.16
N ASN A 2 -21.80 -23.60 -6.91
CA ASN A 2 -22.13 -22.56 -5.94
C ASN A 2 -20.86 -22.19 -5.18
N ALA A 3 -20.40 -20.95 -5.32
CA ALA A 3 -19.25 -20.44 -4.58
C ALA A 3 -19.74 -19.78 -3.29
N TYR A 4 -19.15 -20.15 -2.16
CA TYR A 4 -19.38 -19.54 -0.86
C TYR A 4 -18.13 -18.76 -0.47
N LYS A 5 -18.29 -17.47 -0.13
CA LYS A 5 -17.19 -16.61 0.32
C LYS A 5 -17.50 -16.09 1.73
N LYS A 6 -16.57 -16.29 2.65
CA LYS A 6 -16.60 -15.74 4.02
C LYS A 6 -15.24 -15.11 4.30
N SER A 7 -15.24 -13.87 4.74
CA SER A 7 -14.04 -13.20 5.25
C SER A 7 -13.94 -13.42 6.75
N LEU A 8 -12.75 -13.77 7.22
CA LEU A 8 -12.46 -14.04 8.62
C LEU A 8 -11.05 -13.55 8.93
N ILE A 9 -10.83 -13.11 10.17
CA ILE A 9 -9.52 -12.72 10.66
C ILE A 9 -8.90 -13.97 11.31
N ILE A 10 -7.63 -14.23 11.02
CA ILE A 10 -6.91 -15.36 11.61
C ILE A 10 -6.36 -14.92 12.97
N ASP A 11 -7.01 -15.36 14.04
CA ASP A 11 -6.53 -15.09 15.41
C ASP A 11 -5.36 -15.99 15.83
N ASN A 12 -5.39 -17.27 15.42
CA ASN A 12 -4.30 -18.23 15.63
C ASN A 12 -3.78 -18.73 14.27
N PRO A 13 -2.52 -18.43 13.89
CA PRO A 13 -1.97 -18.83 12.59
C PRO A 13 -1.81 -20.35 12.42
N GLN A 14 -1.85 -21.12 13.52
CA GLN A 14 -1.71 -22.57 13.49
C GLN A 14 -3.05 -23.30 13.33
N GLN A 15 -4.17 -22.61 13.54
CA GLN A 15 -5.48 -23.25 13.56
C GLN A 15 -6.58 -22.33 13.00
N LEU A 16 -7.29 -22.82 11.98
CA LEU A 16 -8.47 -22.18 11.43
C LEU A 16 -9.70 -23.07 11.67
N VAL A 17 -10.72 -22.53 12.34
CA VAL A 17 -11.99 -23.22 12.60
C VAL A 17 -13.07 -22.61 11.71
N LEU A 18 -13.66 -23.42 10.83
CA LEU A 18 -14.75 -23.01 9.95
C LEU A 18 -16.08 -23.53 10.49
N SER A 19 -16.89 -22.62 11.04
CA SER A 19 -18.24 -22.91 11.55
C SER A 19 -19.33 -22.34 10.63
N ASP A 20 -20.49 -23.01 10.65
CA ASP A 20 -21.73 -22.60 9.96
C ASP A 20 -21.60 -22.52 8.42
N LEU A 21 -20.92 -23.50 7.84
CA LEU A 21 -20.81 -23.60 6.39
C LEU A 21 -22.12 -24.13 5.77
N PRO A 22 -22.61 -23.55 4.66
CA PRO A 22 -23.85 -23.97 4.01
C PRO A 22 -23.65 -25.22 3.12
N PHE A 23 -22.91 -26.21 3.61
CA PHE A 23 -22.59 -27.45 2.89
C PHE A 23 -23.16 -28.67 3.62
N ALA A 24 -23.54 -29.68 2.86
CA ALA A 24 -24.07 -30.93 3.41
C ALA A 24 -22.95 -31.88 3.87
N ALA A 25 -23.26 -32.74 4.83
CA ALA A 25 -22.34 -33.81 5.25
C ALA A 25 -22.00 -34.74 4.05
N GLY A 26 -20.71 -35.02 3.87
CA GLY A 26 -20.22 -35.86 2.76
C GLY A 26 -20.06 -35.14 1.42
N GLN A 27 -20.37 -33.85 1.34
CA GLN A 27 -20.15 -33.05 0.14
C GLN A 27 -18.65 -32.76 -0.05
N LYS A 28 -18.11 -33.10 -1.23
CA LYS A 28 -16.76 -32.68 -1.61
C LYS A 28 -16.75 -31.18 -1.90
N VAL A 29 -15.93 -30.45 -1.16
CA VAL A 29 -15.74 -29.00 -1.32
C VAL A 29 -14.26 -28.69 -1.48
N GLU A 30 -13.97 -27.60 -2.18
CA GLU A 30 -12.62 -27.05 -2.34
C GLU A 30 -12.57 -25.70 -1.60
N ILE A 31 -11.47 -25.44 -0.90
CA ILE A 31 -11.28 -24.23 -0.09
C ILE A 31 -10.14 -23.42 -0.70
N ILE A 32 -10.40 -22.14 -0.96
CA ILE A 32 -9.40 -21.16 -1.41
C ILE A 32 -9.22 -20.14 -0.28
N ILE A 33 -7.98 -19.98 0.18
CA ILE A 33 -7.61 -19.01 1.21
C ILE A 33 -6.78 -17.92 0.52
N LEU A 34 -7.22 -16.68 0.65
CA LEU A 34 -6.53 -15.49 0.15
C LEU A 34 -6.24 -14.60 1.36
N ALA A 35 -4.97 -14.28 1.58
CA ALA A 35 -4.54 -13.32 2.59
C ALA A 35 -4.26 -11.98 1.91
N GLU A 36 -4.63 -10.89 2.57
CA GLU A 36 -4.20 -9.55 2.16
C GLU A 36 -2.75 -9.36 2.62
N ASP A 37 -1.90 -8.85 1.73
CA ASP A 37 -0.49 -8.61 2.02
C ASP A 37 -0.37 -7.32 2.83
N HIS A 38 0.03 -7.42 4.11
CA HIS A 38 0.19 -6.25 4.98
C HIS A 38 1.38 -5.37 4.58
N ASN A 39 2.26 -5.83 3.69
CA ASN A 39 3.48 -5.14 3.30
C ASN A 39 3.25 -3.83 2.51
N GLU A 40 2.11 -3.68 1.82
CA GLU A 40 1.86 -2.48 1.00
C GLU A 40 1.68 -1.23 1.86
N VAL A 41 0.99 -1.32 2.99
CA VAL A 41 0.76 -0.19 3.90
C VAL A 41 2.07 0.29 4.52
N ASP A 42 2.96 -0.63 4.91
CA ASP A 42 4.26 -0.30 5.47
C ASP A 42 5.16 0.39 4.44
N SER A 43 5.12 -0.05 3.17
CA SER A 43 5.92 0.56 2.10
C SER A 43 5.50 1.99 1.78
N GLN A 44 4.19 2.27 1.73
CA GLN A 44 3.65 3.60 1.47
C GLN A 44 3.85 4.54 2.66
N LEU A 45 3.74 4.03 3.87
CA LEU A 45 3.98 4.79 5.09
C LEU A 45 5.46 5.16 5.23
N GLU A 46 6.36 4.25 4.88
CA GLU A 46 7.80 4.49 4.89
C GLU A 46 8.21 5.49 3.80
N GLU A 47 7.66 5.37 2.58
CA GLU A 47 7.83 6.40 1.55
C GLU A 47 7.35 7.78 2.01
N LEU A 48 6.19 7.84 2.67
CA LEU A 48 5.62 9.09 3.14
C LEU A 48 6.49 9.72 4.25
N ARG A 49 6.99 8.91 5.18
CA ARG A 49 7.97 9.33 6.18
C ARG A 49 9.22 9.92 5.53
N GLN A 50 9.82 9.21 4.59
CA GLN A 50 11.01 9.68 3.89
C GLN A 50 10.77 11.00 3.13
N LYS A 51 9.58 11.19 2.54
CA LYS A 51 9.19 12.45 1.88
C LYS A 51 9.09 13.60 2.88
N ILE A 52 8.49 13.36 4.05
CA ILE A 52 8.34 14.36 5.12
C ILE A 52 9.71 14.73 5.70
N ASP A 53 10.56 13.75 5.97
CA ASP A 53 11.90 13.99 6.54
C ASP A 53 12.75 14.83 5.57
N ARG A 54 12.78 14.46 4.28
CA ARG A 54 13.50 15.22 3.25
C ARG A 54 12.96 16.64 3.07
N ALA A 55 11.65 16.83 3.13
CA ALA A 55 11.04 18.15 3.04
C ALA A 55 11.39 19.00 4.27
N THR A 56 11.34 18.40 5.47
CA THR A 56 11.67 19.06 6.73
C THR A 56 13.14 19.47 6.78
N GLU A 57 14.05 18.60 6.35
CA GLU A 57 15.48 18.91 6.21
C GLU A 57 15.72 20.05 5.22
N GLN A 58 15.02 20.07 4.08
CA GLN A 58 15.13 21.16 3.10
C GLN A 58 14.61 22.49 3.66
N ILE A 59 13.53 22.47 4.46
CA ILE A 59 13.00 23.64 5.15
C ILE A 59 14.00 24.15 6.20
N LEU A 60 14.54 23.26 7.04
CA LEU A 60 15.51 23.61 8.07
C LEU A 60 16.84 24.12 7.49
N ALA A 61 17.27 23.57 6.35
CA ALA A 61 18.46 24.01 5.64
C ALA A 61 18.25 25.33 4.86
N GLY A 62 17.05 25.90 4.87
CA GLY A 62 16.72 27.11 4.10
C GLY A 62 16.71 26.89 2.58
N ASN A 63 16.73 25.63 2.14
CA ASN A 63 16.74 25.22 0.74
C ASN A 63 15.32 25.03 0.18
N VAL A 64 14.36 25.82 0.68
CA VAL A 64 13.00 25.83 0.14
C VAL A 64 13.04 26.60 -1.17
N LYS A 65 12.99 25.88 -2.28
CA LYS A 65 12.79 26.52 -3.58
C LYS A 65 11.33 26.93 -3.66
N ASP A 66 11.09 28.23 -3.79
CA ASP A 66 9.76 28.74 -4.11
C ASP A 66 9.30 28.15 -5.46
N GLY A 67 8.01 27.87 -5.60
CA GLY A 67 7.46 27.18 -6.77
C GLY A 67 7.75 27.91 -8.09
N GLU A 68 7.90 29.23 -8.02
CA GLU A 68 8.25 30.12 -9.14
C GLU A 68 9.73 29.97 -9.55
N LEU A 69 10.65 29.74 -8.61
CA LEU A 69 12.08 29.56 -8.86
C LEU A 69 12.43 28.19 -9.46
N VAL A 70 11.62 27.16 -9.17
CA VAL A 70 11.78 25.82 -9.76
C VAL A 70 11.48 25.85 -11.26
N PHE A 71 10.50 26.64 -11.68
CA PHE A 71 10.07 26.73 -13.08
C PHE A 71 11.14 27.41 -13.95
N GLU A 72 11.75 28.49 -13.46
CA GLU A 72 12.86 29.18 -14.15
C GLU A 72 14.10 28.29 -14.30
N GLN A 73 14.42 27.48 -13.27
CA GLN A 73 15.53 26.53 -13.33
C GLN A 73 15.32 25.42 -14.36
N LEU A 74 14.09 24.91 -14.48
CA LEU A 74 13.75 23.89 -15.47
C LEU A 74 13.89 24.44 -16.89
N GLN A 75 13.45 25.68 -17.16
CA GLN A 75 13.64 26.33 -18.45
C GLN A 75 15.12 26.53 -18.80
N THR A 76 15.94 26.89 -17.81
CA THR A 76 17.38 27.13 -18.00
C THR A 76 18.14 25.82 -18.24
N SER A 77 17.77 24.73 -17.54
CA SER A 77 18.41 23.41 -17.69
C SER A 77 17.98 22.65 -18.94
N ALA A 78 16.78 22.92 -19.46
CA ALA A 78 16.23 22.18 -20.59
C ALA A 78 16.78 22.66 -21.95
N GLY A 79 17.44 23.83 -22.02
CA GLY A 79 18.05 24.28 -23.28
C GLY A 79 17.05 24.35 -24.45
N TRP A 80 15.80 24.75 -24.19
CA TRP A 80 14.84 25.04 -25.26
C TRP A 80 15.19 26.41 -25.85
N GLN A 81 16.24 26.45 -26.67
CA GLN A 81 16.43 27.56 -27.60
C GLN A 81 15.32 27.48 -28.66
N LYS A 82 14.61 28.60 -28.82
CA LYS A 82 13.63 28.84 -29.89
C LYS A 82 14.27 28.71 -31.27
#